data_AF-A0A9E2Z7Z6-F1
#
_entry.id   AF-A0A9E2Z7Z6-F1
#
_cell.length_a   1.000
_cell.length_b   1.000
_cell.length_c   1.000
_cell.angle_alpha   90.00
_cell.angle_beta   90.00
_cell.angle_gamma   90.00
#
_symmetry.space_group_name_H-M   'P 1'
#
loop_
_entity.id
_entity.type
_entity.pdbx_description
1 polymer ?
#
loop_
_entity_poly.entity_id
_entity_poly.type
_entity_poly.pdbx_seq_one_letter_code
_entity_poly.pdbx_strand_id
1 'polypeptide(L)'
;MDIRPYIEDICRELAVVAQASGDDARAQAERLLAPLESTVRLTLLRALSAAADEITRDLAPGSVEVRLRGLDPSFVVTPAPAEDASEEAPEHARPALAESSRPGPHNGDEGGATARINFRPPEHLKARIEEAAGREGLSVNAWLVRAISTTLKPDHARGERRSPSSGQRYVGWVR
;
A
#
# COMPACT_ATOMS: atom_id res chain seq x y z
N MET A 1 4.20 -15.18 11.78
CA MET A 1 4.08 -16.09 12.93
C MET A 1 4.64 -17.42 12.49
N ASP A 2 5.69 -17.90 13.15
CA ASP A 2 6.24 -19.21 12.87
C ASP A 2 5.39 -20.28 13.57
N ILE A 3 4.78 -21.16 12.79
CA ILE A 3 3.95 -22.26 13.30
C ILE A 3 4.71 -23.58 13.44
N ARG A 4 5.96 -23.65 12.95
CA ARG A 4 6.78 -24.87 13.01
C ARG A 4 6.99 -25.39 14.45
N PRO A 5 7.28 -24.54 15.46
CA PRO A 5 7.52 -25.04 16.82
C PRO A 5 6.31 -25.81 17.39
N TYR A 6 5.10 -25.31 17.16
CA TYR A 6 3.87 -25.98 17.60
C TYR A 6 3.66 -27.34 16.93
N ILE A 7 4.00 -27.43 15.64
CA ILE A 7 3.90 -28.69 14.90
C ILE A 7 4.97 -29.68 15.38
N GLU A 8 6.19 -29.21 15.60
CA GLU A 8 7.29 -30.02 16.14
C GLU A 8 6.96 -30.56 17.55
N ASP A 9 6.33 -29.74 18.40
CA ASP A 9 5.90 -30.16 19.74
C ASP A 9 4.83 -31.25 19.68
N ILE A 10 3.81 -31.09 18.83
CA ILE A 10 2.78 -32.14 18.63
C ILE A 10 3.42 -33.45 18.14
N CYS A 11 4.33 -33.37 17.16
CA CYS A 11 5.05 -34.54 16.65
C CYS A 11 5.92 -35.20 17.73
N ARG A 12 6.58 -34.41 18.56
CA ARG A 12 7.41 -34.87 19.68
C ARG A 12 6.56 -35.59 20.72
N GLU A 13 5.44 -35.00 21.12
CA GLU A 13 4.52 -35.60 22.08
C GLU A 13 3.94 -36.92 21.58
N LEU A 14 3.53 -36.98 20.31
CA LEU A 14 3.06 -38.22 19.69
C LEU A 14 4.12 -39.32 19.72
N ALA A 15 5.38 -38.97 19.42
CA ALA A 15 6.48 -39.92 19.47
C ALA A 15 6.73 -40.46 20.89
N VAL A 16 6.62 -39.61 21.92
CA VAL A 16 6.74 -40.01 23.32
C VAL A 16 5.63 -40.98 23.72
N VAL A 17 4.38 -40.68 23.35
CA VAL A 17 3.23 -41.56 23.63
C VAL A 17 3.36 -42.91 22.91
N ALA A 18 3.82 -42.89 21.66
CA ALA A 18 4.04 -44.11 20.88
C ALA A 18 5.14 -45.00 21.48
N GLN A 19 6.23 -44.41 21.98
CA GLN A 19 7.29 -45.16 22.66
C GLN A 19 6.81 -45.86 23.93
N ALA A 20 5.98 -45.19 24.74
CA ALA A 20 5.39 -45.80 25.93
C ALA A 20 4.40 -46.95 25.61
N SER A 21 3.91 -47.01 24.38
CA SER A 21 2.90 -47.98 23.94
C SER A 21 3.48 -49.27 23.31
N GLY A 22 4.81 -49.36 23.18
CA GLY A 22 5.52 -50.52 22.65
C GLY A 22 6.09 -50.36 21.23
N ASP A 23 6.89 -51.33 20.80
CA ASP A 23 7.70 -51.24 19.57
C ASP A 23 6.87 -51.15 18.28
N ASP A 24 5.75 -51.87 18.21
CA ASP A 24 4.83 -51.81 17.04
C ASP A 24 4.20 -50.42 16.89
N ALA A 25 3.77 -49.82 18.01
CA ALA A 25 3.20 -48.49 18.03
C ALA A 25 4.23 -47.43 17.64
N ARG A 26 5.47 -47.57 18.11
CA ARG A 26 6.61 -46.74 17.70
C ARG A 26 6.84 -46.82 16.19
N ALA A 27 6.93 -48.02 15.63
CA ALA A 27 7.17 -48.22 14.19
C ALA A 27 6.02 -47.69 13.33
N GLN A 28 4.79 -47.68 13.85
CA GLN A 28 3.65 -47.05 13.18
C GLN A 28 3.72 -45.51 13.25
N ALA A 29 4.05 -44.94 14.41
CA ALA A 29 4.19 -43.50 14.58
C ALA A 29 5.30 -42.92 13.68
N GLU A 30 6.46 -43.57 13.60
CA GLU A 30 7.56 -43.14 12.73
C GLU A 30 7.14 -43.05 11.25
N ARG A 31 6.26 -43.93 10.79
CA ARG A 31 5.70 -43.90 9.42
C ARG A 31 4.66 -42.80 9.21
N LEU A 32 3.93 -42.44 10.27
CA LEU A 32 2.83 -41.47 10.20
C LEU A 32 3.24 -40.03 10.47
N LEU A 33 4.33 -39.79 11.21
CA LEU A 33 4.76 -38.44 11.60
C LEU A 33 4.99 -37.52 10.40
N ALA A 34 5.67 -37.99 9.36
CA ALA A 34 5.94 -37.20 8.15
C ALA A 34 4.67 -36.74 7.40
N PRO A 35 3.71 -37.63 7.05
CA PRO A 35 2.46 -37.19 6.44
C PRO A 35 1.57 -36.39 7.39
N LEU A 36 1.62 -36.65 8.70
CA LEU A 36 0.84 -35.94 9.70
C LEU A 36 1.23 -34.45 9.79
N GLU A 37 2.50 -34.09 9.60
CA GLU A 37 2.97 -32.71 9.68
C GLU A 37 2.19 -31.78 8.74
N SER A 38 1.96 -32.24 7.50
CA SER A 38 1.21 -31.49 6.49
C SER A 38 -0.25 -31.31 6.88
N THR A 39 -0.87 -32.35 7.45
CA THR A 39 -2.26 -32.31 7.91
C THR A 39 -2.46 -31.39 9.11
N VAL A 40 -1.54 -31.45 10.09
CA VAL A 40 -1.57 -30.59 11.28
C VAL A 40 -1.40 -29.13 10.86
N ARG A 41 -0.41 -28.85 10.00
CA ARG A 41 -0.18 -27.50 9.46
C ARG A 41 -1.43 -26.94 8.79
N LEU A 42 -2.04 -27.69 7.88
CA LEU A 42 -3.24 -27.24 7.16
C LEU A 42 -4.40 -27.00 8.13
N THR A 43 -4.57 -27.86 9.13
CA THR A 43 -5.61 -27.72 10.16
C THR A 43 -5.40 -26.46 10.98
N LEU A 44 -4.16 -26.18 11.41
CA LEU A 44 -3.82 -24.96 12.13
C LEU A 44 -4.11 -23.70 11.29
N LEU A 45 -3.73 -23.70 10.01
CA LEU A 45 -4.04 -22.57 9.12
C LEU A 45 -5.54 -22.33 8.98
N ARG A 46 -6.34 -23.39 8.83
CA ARG A 46 -7.80 -23.29 8.80
C ARG A 46 -8.38 -22.74 10.10
N ALA A 47 -7.88 -23.21 11.25
CA ALA A 47 -8.32 -22.72 12.55
C ALA A 47 -7.99 -21.22 12.74
N LEU A 48 -6.79 -20.78 12.35
CA LEU A 48 -6.39 -19.37 12.42
C LEU A 48 -7.25 -18.50 11.49
N SER A 49 -7.57 -18.96 10.28
CA SER A 49 -8.48 -18.26 9.37
C SER A 49 -9.88 -18.13 9.96
N ALA A 50 -10.45 -19.21 10.49
CA ALA A 50 -11.77 -19.18 11.12
C ALA A 50 -11.83 -18.26 12.34
N ALA A 51 -10.78 -18.27 13.17
CA ALA A 51 -10.66 -17.36 14.31
C ALA A 51 -10.57 -15.89 13.88
N ALA A 52 -9.85 -15.59 12.80
CA ALA A 52 -9.77 -14.23 12.26
C ALA A 52 -11.12 -13.74 11.71
N ASP A 53 -11.90 -14.62 11.08
CA ASP A 53 -13.26 -14.31 10.63
C ASP A 53 -14.19 -14.01 11.81
N GLU A 54 -14.11 -14.78 12.89
CA GLU A 54 -14.86 -14.54 14.12
C GLU A 54 -14.50 -13.19 14.74
N ILE A 55 -13.21 -12.93 14.94
CA ILE A 55 -12.72 -11.65 15.49
C ILE A 55 -13.13 -10.48 14.59
N THR A 56 -13.09 -10.64 13.27
CA THR A 56 -13.49 -9.58 12.33
C THR A 56 -14.96 -9.20 12.46
N ARG A 57 -15.85 -10.17 12.72
CA ARG A 57 -17.27 -9.89 12.96
C ARG A 57 -17.46 -9.05 14.21
N ASP A 58 -16.69 -9.34 15.26
CA ASP A 58 -16.81 -8.65 16.55
C ASP A 58 -16.06 -7.31 16.59
N LEU A 59 -15.07 -7.11 15.72
CA LEU A 59 -14.21 -5.91 15.69
C LEU A 59 -14.76 -4.75 14.84
N ALA A 60 -15.89 -4.94 14.14
CA ALA A 60 -16.42 -3.96 13.19
C ALA A 60 -16.55 -2.53 13.82
N PRO A 61 -16.11 -1.46 13.12
CA PRO A 61 -15.73 -1.41 11.70
C PRO A 61 -14.27 -1.79 11.38
N GLY A 62 -13.49 -2.25 12.36
CA GLY A 62 -12.17 -2.82 12.13
C GLY A 62 -12.22 -4.26 11.60
N SER A 63 -11.08 -4.82 11.21
CA SER A 63 -10.94 -6.20 10.73
C SER A 63 -9.61 -6.83 11.11
N VAL A 64 -9.60 -8.17 11.16
CA VAL A 64 -8.38 -8.97 11.33
C VAL A 64 -8.31 -10.00 10.20
N GLU A 65 -7.24 -9.94 9.40
CA GLU A 65 -7.00 -10.86 8.30
C GLU A 65 -5.77 -11.72 8.55
N VAL A 66 -5.77 -12.95 8.03
CA VAL A 66 -4.57 -13.82 8.00
C VAL A 66 -3.95 -13.77 6.62
N ARG A 67 -2.70 -13.30 6.52
CA ARG A 67 -1.90 -13.30 5.29
C ARG A 67 -0.79 -14.33 5.38
N LEU A 68 -0.62 -15.12 4.33
CA LEU A 68 0.48 -16.09 4.22
C LEU A 68 1.67 -15.46 3.50
N ARG A 69 2.87 -15.66 4.06
CA ARG A 69 4.15 -15.45 3.38
C ARG A 69 4.84 -16.80 3.25
N GLY A 70 4.76 -17.41 2.07
CA GLY A 70 5.10 -18.82 1.93
C GLY A 70 4.15 -19.66 2.78
N LEU A 71 4.68 -20.35 3.80
CA LEU A 71 3.93 -21.17 4.75
C LEU A 71 3.70 -20.49 6.10
N ASP A 72 4.21 -19.27 6.29
CA ASP A 72 4.16 -18.57 7.56
C ASP A 72 2.96 -17.62 7.60
N PRO A 73 1.97 -17.84 8.50
CA PRO A 73 0.84 -16.94 8.66
C PRO A 73 1.22 -15.65 9.37
N SER A 74 0.57 -14.55 9.03
CA SER A 74 0.73 -13.25 9.69
C SER A 74 -0.64 -12.58 9.81
N PHE A 75 -0.92 -12.01 10.98
CA PHE A 75 -2.16 -11.25 11.18
C PHE A 75 -1.96 -9.81 10.71
N VAL A 76 -2.95 -9.31 9.99
CA VAL A 76 -3.07 -7.89 9.65
C VAL A 76 -4.32 -7.37 10.33
N VAL A 77 -4.14 -6.40 11.21
CA VAL A 77 -5.23 -5.75 11.92
C VAL A 77 -5.46 -4.40 11.28
N THR A 78 -6.69 -4.18 10.80
CA THR A 78 -7.16 -2.87 10.34
C THR A 78 -8.03 -2.30 11.45
N PRO A 79 -7.55 -1.32 12.23
CA PRO A 79 -8.39 -0.70 13.25
C PRO A 79 -9.56 0.04 12.60
N ALA A 80 -10.65 0.16 13.35
CA ALA A 80 -11.74 1.07 13.02
C ALA A 80 -11.17 2.45 12.65
N PRO A 81 -11.66 3.12 11.59
CA PRO A 81 -11.35 4.52 11.36
C PRO A 81 -11.69 5.27 12.65
N ALA A 82 -10.71 5.96 13.24
CA ALA A 82 -11.02 6.86 14.33
C ALA A 82 -12.02 7.87 13.79
N GLU A 83 -13.25 7.82 14.27
CA GLU A 83 -14.13 8.97 14.21
C GLU A 83 -13.43 10.03 15.05
N ASP A 84 -12.67 10.89 14.38
CA ASP A 84 -12.39 12.21 14.93
C ASP A 84 -13.77 12.78 15.27
N ALA A 85 -14.08 12.79 16.56
CA ALA A 85 -15.10 13.67 17.13
C ALA A 85 -14.62 15.10 16.86
N SER A 86 -14.84 15.54 15.63
CA SER A 86 -14.74 16.90 15.13
C SER A 86 -16.00 17.07 14.30
N GLU A 87 -17.03 17.49 15.03
CA GLU A 87 -18.32 18.06 14.64
C GLU A 87 -18.62 18.16 13.12
N GLU A 88 -19.73 17.51 12.76
CA GLU A 88 -20.69 17.86 11.69
C GLU A 88 -20.22 17.87 10.22
N ALA A 89 -20.59 16.82 9.45
CA ALA A 89 -21.36 16.95 8.20
C ALA A 89 -21.85 15.57 7.70
N PRO A 90 -23.12 15.43 7.25
CA PRO A 90 -23.68 14.13 6.90
C PRO A 90 -23.31 13.69 5.47
N GLU A 91 -23.01 12.39 5.38
CA GLU A 91 -23.54 11.41 4.42
C GLU A 91 -23.43 11.76 2.93
N HIS A 92 -22.74 10.93 2.15
CA HIS A 92 -23.33 10.26 0.98
C HIS A 92 -22.43 9.09 0.54
N ALA A 93 -23.09 7.95 0.41
CA ALA A 93 -22.51 6.65 0.20
C ALA A 93 -21.76 6.51 -1.14
N ARG A 94 -20.75 5.64 -1.05
CA ARG A 94 -20.05 4.90 -2.10
C ARG A 94 -20.99 4.32 -3.19
N PRO A 95 -20.46 3.92 -4.36
CA PRO A 95 -19.99 2.52 -4.43
C PRO A 95 -18.63 2.33 -5.09
N ALA A 96 -18.00 1.25 -4.66
CA ALA A 96 -16.70 0.75 -5.07
C ALA A 96 -16.75 0.07 -6.45
N LEU A 97 -15.67 0.20 -7.22
CA LEU A 97 -15.18 -0.87 -8.09
C LEU A 97 -13.65 -0.93 -7.99
N ALA A 98 -13.18 -2.15 -7.77
CA ALA A 98 -11.80 -2.54 -7.61
C ALA A 98 -11.00 -2.36 -8.92
N GLU A 99 -9.67 -2.29 -8.84
CA GLU A 99 -8.79 -3.26 -9.51
C GLU A 99 -7.30 -2.96 -9.25
N SER A 100 -6.63 -3.97 -8.69
CA SER A 100 -5.31 -4.44 -9.12
C SER A 100 -4.12 -3.47 -9.11
N SER A 101 -3.26 -3.59 -8.10
CA SER A 101 -1.84 -3.21 -8.22
C SER A 101 -0.96 -4.42 -7.89
N ARG A 102 -0.74 -5.26 -8.91
CA ARG A 102 0.39 -6.19 -9.02
C ARG A 102 1.61 -5.36 -9.47
N PRO A 103 2.84 -5.64 -9.00
CA PRO A 103 4.02 -4.89 -9.42
C PRO A 103 4.42 -5.31 -10.83
N GLY A 104 4.39 -4.37 -11.79
CA GLY A 104 4.97 -4.52 -13.12
C GLY A 104 6.36 -3.89 -13.19
N PRO A 105 7.25 -4.35 -14.11
CA PRO A 105 8.66 -4.01 -14.10
C PRO A 105 8.88 -2.53 -14.44
N HIS A 106 9.82 -1.93 -13.70
CA HIS A 106 10.30 -0.58 -13.89
C HIS A 106 10.95 -0.45 -15.27
N ASN A 107 10.29 0.24 -16.19
CA ASN A 107 10.91 0.76 -17.39
C ASN A 107 11.04 2.28 -17.27
N GLY A 108 12.28 2.74 -17.38
CA GLY A 108 12.59 4.00 -18.05
C GLY A 108 12.54 5.27 -17.21
N ASP A 109 13.72 5.59 -16.70
CA ASP A 109 14.38 6.89 -16.86
C ASP A 109 14.32 7.93 -15.72
N GLU A 110 15.54 8.39 -15.44
CA GLU A 110 16.08 9.39 -14.53
C GLU A 110 15.15 10.24 -13.65
N GLY A 111 15.44 10.24 -12.33
CA GLY A 111 15.30 11.43 -11.50
C GLY A 111 14.37 11.34 -10.28
N GLY A 112 14.80 10.62 -9.24
CA GLY A 112 14.36 10.84 -7.86
C GLY A 112 13.09 10.09 -7.43
N ALA A 113 13.10 9.60 -6.20
CA ALA A 113 11.94 8.94 -5.59
C ALA A 113 10.73 9.89 -5.61
N THR A 114 9.70 9.54 -6.39
CA THR A 114 8.45 10.31 -6.44
C THR A 114 7.70 10.12 -5.12
N ALA A 115 7.48 11.21 -4.39
CA ALA A 115 6.69 11.18 -3.16
C ALA A 115 5.24 10.81 -3.49
N ARG A 116 4.69 9.82 -2.78
CA ARG A 116 3.31 9.35 -2.97
C ARG A 116 2.35 10.29 -2.22
N ILE A 117 1.40 10.89 -2.93
CA ILE A 117 0.40 11.80 -2.36
C ILE A 117 -0.99 11.25 -2.70
N ASN A 118 -1.90 11.19 -1.72
CA ASN A 118 -3.30 10.84 -1.94
C ASN A 118 -4.11 12.14 -2.10
N PHE A 119 -4.59 12.41 -3.32
CA PHE A 119 -5.32 13.62 -3.66
C PHE A 119 -6.80 13.30 -3.85
N ARG A 120 -7.68 13.95 -3.09
CA ARG A 120 -9.14 13.74 -3.11
C ARG A 120 -9.86 15.05 -3.44
N PRO A 121 -9.87 15.48 -4.71
CA PRO A 121 -10.59 16.68 -5.11
C PRO A 121 -12.11 16.47 -5.07
N PRO A 122 -12.90 17.54 -4.91
CA PRO A 122 -14.34 17.49 -5.18
C PRO A 122 -14.65 17.00 -6.60
N GLU A 123 -15.80 16.33 -6.81
CA GLU A 123 -16.12 15.65 -8.08
C GLU A 123 -16.10 16.60 -9.30
N HIS A 124 -16.62 17.81 -9.14
CA HIS A 124 -16.61 18.82 -10.20
C HIS A 124 -15.19 19.21 -10.63
N LEU A 125 -14.23 19.17 -9.71
CA LEU A 125 -12.84 19.50 -9.98
C LEU A 125 -12.13 18.32 -10.65
N LYS A 126 -12.42 17.08 -10.23
CA LYS A 126 -11.93 15.87 -10.88
C LYS A 126 -12.31 15.82 -12.36
N ALA A 127 -13.60 16.03 -12.69
CA ALA A 127 -14.08 16.02 -14.07
C ALA A 127 -13.37 17.04 -14.96
N ARG A 128 -13.15 18.26 -14.45
CA ARG A 128 -12.43 19.32 -15.17
C ARG A 128 -10.95 18.97 -15.40
N ILE A 129 -10.32 18.30 -14.45
CA ILE A 129 -8.92 17.83 -14.57
C ILE A 129 -8.83 16.74 -15.66
N GLU A 130 -9.75 15.77 -15.64
CA GLU A 130 -9.79 14.69 -16.63
C GLU A 130 -10.03 15.21 -18.05
N GLU A 131 -10.94 16.18 -18.22
CA GLU A 131 -11.19 16.84 -19.51
C GLU A 131 -9.95 17.59 -20.02
N ALA A 132 -9.31 18.38 -19.15
CA ALA A 132 -8.11 19.14 -19.52
C ALA A 132 -6.94 18.22 -19.89
N ALA A 133 -6.73 17.13 -19.14
CA ALA A 133 -5.73 16.12 -19.43
C ALA A 133 -6.03 15.39 -20.76
N GLY A 134 -7.29 15.03 -21.00
CA GLY A 134 -7.74 14.38 -22.23
C GLY A 134 -7.54 15.24 -23.47
N ARG A 135 -7.83 16.54 -23.39
CA ARG A 135 -7.57 17.51 -24.48
C ARG A 135 -6.10 17.60 -24.87
N GLU A 136 -5.20 17.35 -23.92
CA GLU A 136 -3.76 17.45 -24.11
C GLU A 136 -3.09 16.09 -24.36
N GLY A 137 -3.88 15.01 -24.41
CA GLY A 137 -3.37 13.65 -24.60
C GLY A 137 -2.45 13.17 -23.48
N LEU A 138 -2.58 13.74 -22.28
CA LEU A 138 -1.74 13.43 -21.12
C LEU A 138 -2.50 12.59 -20.11
N SER A 139 -1.77 11.79 -19.33
CA SER A 139 -2.35 11.20 -18.12
C SER A 139 -2.63 12.30 -17.09
N VAL A 140 -3.65 12.11 -16.26
CA VAL A 140 -4.02 13.06 -15.20
C VAL A 140 -2.82 13.40 -14.31
N ASN A 141 -2.00 12.41 -13.94
CA ASN A 141 -0.79 12.64 -13.15
C ASN A 141 0.25 13.49 -13.88
N ALA A 142 0.52 13.22 -15.17
CA ALA A 142 1.47 14.01 -15.96
C ALA A 142 0.96 15.45 -16.18
N TRP A 143 -0.33 15.59 -16.43
CA TRP A 143 -1.00 16.89 -16.58
C TRP A 143 -0.91 17.71 -15.28
N LEU A 144 -1.23 17.11 -14.13
CA LEU A 144 -1.15 17.76 -12.81
C LEU A 144 0.27 18.18 -12.46
N VAL A 145 1.26 17.29 -12.64
CA VAL A 145 2.67 17.61 -12.39
C VAL A 145 3.09 18.80 -13.27
N ARG A 146 2.69 18.82 -14.54
CA ARG A 146 2.97 19.94 -15.45
C ARG A 146 2.29 21.23 -15.03
N ALA A 147 1.00 21.21 -14.70
CA ALA A 147 0.23 22.38 -14.28
C ALA A 147 0.74 22.99 -12.97
N ILE A 148 1.17 22.13 -12.02
CA ILE A 148 1.80 22.56 -10.78
C ILE A 148 3.21 23.12 -11.06
N SER A 149 3.98 22.49 -11.95
CA SER A 149 5.30 22.99 -12.33
C SER A 149 5.24 24.34 -13.06
N THR A 150 4.20 24.60 -13.85
CA THR A 150 4.02 25.90 -14.53
C THR A 150 3.57 27.00 -13.59
N THR A 151 2.77 26.67 -12.57
CA THR A 151 2.32 27.64 -11.54
C THR A 151 3.41 27.95 -10.51
N LEU A 152 4.26 26.97 -10.19
CA LEU A 152 5.39 27.13 -9.26
C LEU A 152 6.64 27.74 -9.91
N LYS A 153 6.70 27.87 -11.24
CA LYS A 153 7.81 28.58 -11.90
C LYS A 153 7.83 30.04 -11.45
N PRO A 154 8.88 30.52 -10.76
CA PRO A 154 9.01 31.94 -10.45
C PRO A 154 9.11 32.75 -11.75
N ASP A 155 8.39 33.88 -11.81
CA ASP A 155 8.42 34.80 -12.95
C ASP A 155 9.82 35.46 -13.03
N HIS A 156 10.75 34.80 -13.71
CA HIS A 156 12.05 35.38 -14.10
C HIS A 156 12.04 35.85 -15.56
N ALA A 157 10.87 36.01 -16.18
CA ALA A 157 10.74 36.35 -17.59
C ALA A 157 9.91 37.62 -17.88
N ARG A 158 9.70 38.47 -16.87
CA ARG A 158 9.20 39.86 -17.05
C ARG A 158 10.22 40.88 -16.56
N GLY A 159 11.45 40.76 -17.05
CA GLY A 159 12.53 41.69 -16.71
C GLY A 159 13.29 42.25 -17.90
N GLU A 160 12.90 41.98 -19.16
CA GLU A 160 13.68 42.47 -20.29
C GLU A 160 12.80 42.64 -21.54
N ARG A 161 12.11 43.79 -21.63
CA ARG A 161 12.05 44.57 -22.87
C ARG A 161 11.52 46.00 -22.64
N ARG A 162 12.51 46.89 -22.67
CA ARG A 162 12.55 48.25 -23.25
C ARG A 162 12.02 49.42 -22.43
N SER A 163 12.95 50.32 -22.11
CA SER A 163 12.81 51.72 -22.52
C SER A 163 14.17 52.30 -22.96
N PRO A 164 14.20 53.13 -24.01
CA PRO A 164 15.40 53.79 -24.51
C PRO A 164 15.69 55.02 -23.63
N SER A 165 16.81 55.00 -22.90
CA SER A 165 17.27 56.17 -22.16
C SER A 165 18.22 56.99 -23.03
N SER A 166 17.67 58.09 -23.53
CA SER A 166 18.26 59.44 -23.60
C SER A 166 19.77 59.60 -23.53
N GLY A 167 20.27 60.43 -24.45
CA GLY A 167 21.68 60.68 -24.70
C GLY A 167 22.48 61.21 -23.52
N GLN A 168 23.68 60.65 -23.39
CA GLN A 168 24.78 61.23 -22.65
C GLN A 168 25.70 61.95 -23.64
N ARG A 169 25.60 63.26 -23.59
CA ARG A 169 26.39 64.25 -24.31
C ARG A 169 27.73 64.36 -23.57
N TYR A 170 28.80 63.80 -24.13
CA TYR A 170 30.16 64.07 -23.66
C TYR A 170 30.63 65.42 -24.21
N VAL A 171 30.87 66.37 -23.30
CA VAL A 171 31.54 67.64 -23.58
C VAL A 171 33.00 67.44 -23.17
N GLY A 172 33.89 67.36 -24.16
CA GLY A 172 35.33 67.31 -23.95
C GLY A 172 35.98 68.50 -24.65
N TRP A 173 36.43 69.47 -23.86
CA TRP A 173 37.36 70.50 -24.30
C TRP A 173 38.78 69.93 -24.25
N VAL A 174 39.65 70.37 -25.17
CA VAL A 174 41.00 70.92 -24.89
C VAL A 174 41.72 71.26 -26.20
N ARG A 175 42.11 72.55 -26.25
CA ARG A 175 43.21 73.25 -26.95
C ARG A 175 43.63 72.84 -28.35
#